data_AF-A0A0L0H6T6-F1
#
_entry.id   AF-A0A0L0H6T6-F1
#
_cell.length_a   1.000
_cell.length_b   1.000
_cell.length_c   1.000
_cell.angle_alpha   90.00
_cell.angle_beta   90.00
_cell.angle_gamma   90.00
#
_symmetry.space_group_name_H-M   'P 1'
#
loop_
_entity.id
_entity.type
_entity.pdbx_description
1 polymer ?
#
loop_
_entity_poly.entity_id
_entity_poly.type
_entity_poly.pdbx_seq_one_letter_code
_entity_poly.pdbx_strand_id
1 'polypeptide(L)'
;MLFIFNLTQYDRIVYLDTDMYPLRNMDEFFDLPDYFLYAPRAHWLTAEQPWVTNCMMVLTPLEATLLEIKNEFTDRVKKKNSAFGMHVINYLYRNRMSILPFGTIILNGHLRGNPTDKSSHIPYKTIEDAARSAYAVHFSEQPNGQFGKPWYIADRTVHGEAHPLYRRIFDNWFRGVDQYCVNPEPN
;
A
#
# COMPACT_ATOMS: atom_id res chain seq x y z
N MET A 1 10.11 -2.65 -6.73
CA MET A 1 10.01 -2.52 -5.25
C MET A 1 11.27 -2.98 -4.49
N LEU A 2 11.70 -4.25 -4.52
CA LEU A 2 12.76 -4.74 -3.60
C LEU A 2 14.14 -4.08 -3.73
N PHE A 3 14.43 -3.40 -4.85
CA PHE A 3 15.65 -2.60 -5.01
C PHE A 3 15.74 -1.41 -4.05
N ILE A 4 14.64 -1.04 -3.38
CA ILE A 4 14.61 0.04 -2.39
C ILE A 4 15.60 -0.17 -1.25
N PHE A 5 15.89 -1.43 -0.89
CA PHE A 5 16.89 -1.76 0.14
C PHE A 5 18.32 -1.39 -0.27
N ASN A 6 18.58 -1.13 -1.55
CA ASN A 6 19.89 -0.73 -2.05
C ASN A 6 20.07 0.79 -2.14
N LEU A 7 19.07 1.58 -1.74
CA LEU A 7 19.17 3.03 -1.74
C LEU A 7 19.88 3.52 -0.46
N THR A 8 21.10 3.04 -0.26
CA THR A 8 21.93 3.26 0.94
C THR A 8 22.43 4.69 1.11
N GLN A 9 22.14 5.58 0.16
CA GLN A 9 22.33 7.02 0.34
C GLN A 9 21.30 7.67 1.26
N TYR A 10 20.24 6.96 1.64
CA TYR A 10 19.24 7.43 2.60
C TYR A 10 19.34 6.64 3.90
N ASP A 11 19.29 7.34 5.03
CA ASP A 11 19.28 6.70 6.35
C ASP A 11 17.95 5.99 6.63
N ARG A 12 16.85 6.54 6.10
CA ARG A 12 15.51 5.98 6.25
C ARG A 12 14.63 6.34 5.06
N ILE A 13 13.77 5.41 4.68
CA ILE A 13 12.85 5.56 3.55
C ILE A 13 11.43 5.20 3.98
N VAL A 14 10.48 6.09 3.70
CA VAL A 14 9.05 5.78 3.69
C VAL A 14 8.65 5.47 2.25
N TYR A 15 8.38 4.21 1.96
CA TYR A 15 7.91 3.73 0.66
C TYR A 15 6.39 3.77 0.58
N LEU A 16 5.88 4.18 -0.57
CA LEU A 16 4.49 4.01 -0.99
C LEU A 16 4.47 3.36 -2.36
N ASP A 17 3.56 2.40 -2.55
CA ASP A 17 3.33 1.81 -3.86
C ASP A 17 2.70 2.82 -4.82
N THR A 18 2.86 2.58 -6.12
CA THR A 18 2.43 3.53 -7.16
C THR A 18 0.91 3.76 -7.22
N ASP A 19 0.15 2.86 -6.61
CA ASP A 19 -1.32 2.89 -6.50
C ASP A 19 -1.79 3.27 -5.08
N MET A 20 -0.95 3.96 -4.32
CA MET A 20 -1.31 4.56 -3.04
C MET A 20 -1.69 6.04 -3.21
N TYR A 21 -2.65 6.50 -2.41
CA TYR A 21 -3.06 7.89 -2.30
C TYR A 21 -2.77 8.40 -0.87
N PRO A 22 -1.82 9.32 -0.66
CA PRO A 22 -1.56 9.91 0.65
C PRO A 22 -2.74 10.76 1.15
N LEU A 23 -3.15 10.55 2.40
CA LEU A 23 -4.20 11.32 3.07
C LEU A 23 -3.66 12.34 4.07
N ARG A 24 -2.44 12.10 4.58
CA ARG A 24 -1.86 12.83 5.72
C ARG A 24 -0.35 12.99 5.55
N ASN A 25 0.20 13.92 6.32
CA ASN A 25 1.64 13.97 6.54
C ASN A 25 2.10 12.64 7.15
N MET A 26 3.28 12.17 6.73
CA MET A 26 3.87 10.89 7.11
C MET A 26 5.26 11.07 7.73
N ASP A 27 5.65 12.30 8.05
CA ASP A 27 7.03 12.61 8.48
C ASP A 27 7.34 11.98 9.85
N GLU A 28 6.32 11.81 10.69
CA GLU A 28 6.47 11.11 11.98
C GLU A 28 6.93 9.66 11.85
N PHE A 29 6.80 9.05 10.67
CA PHE A 29 7.34 7.70 10.44
C PHE A 29 8.87 7.68 10.37
N PHE A 30 9.52 8.81 10.11
CA PHE A 30 10.98 8.90 10.20
C PHE A 30 11.47 8.81 11.65
N ASP A 31 10.64 9.21 12.61
CA ASP A 31 10.93 9.21 14.05
C ASP A 31 10.64 7.88 14.76
N LEU A 32 10.16 6.86 14.02
CA LEU A 32 9.93 5.53 14.57
C LEU A 32 11.23 4.94 15.17
N PRO A 33 11.13 4.08 16.21
CA PRO A 33 12.28 3.37 16.75
C PRO A 33 13.10 2.65 15.67
N ASP A 34 14.38 2.40 15.96
CA ASP A 34 15.26 1.76 14.99
C ASP A 34 14.91 0.28 14.77
N TYR A 35 14.14 0.03 13.71
CA TYR A 35 13.91 -1.28 13.13
C TYR A 35 14.20 -1.20 11.64
N PHE A 36 14.79 -2.29 11.12
CA PHE A 36 15.20 -2.32 9.71
C PHE A 36 14.01 -2.22 8.74
N LEU A 37 12.83 -2.68 9.15
CA LEU A 37 11.60 -2.67 8.35
C LEU A 37 10.36 -2.58 9.25
N TYR A 38 9.48 -1.66 8.91
CA TYR A 38 8.09 -1.60 9.30
C TYR A 38 7.19 -1.85 8.09
N ALA A 39 6.15 -2.65 8.28
CA ALA A 39 5.13 -2.88 7.26
C ALA A 39 3.73 -2.95 7.90
N PRO A 40 2.67 -2.47 7.24
CA PRO A 40 1.32 -2.59 7.77
C PRO A 40 0.74 -3.98 7.53
N ARG A 41 -0.22 -4.38 8.37
CA ARG A 41 -0.97 -5.63 8.19
C ARG A 41 -1.74 -5.63 6.87
N ALA A 42 -1.64 -6.73 6.13
CA ALA A 42 -2.50 -7.03 4.99
C ALA A 42 -3.87 -7.53 5.49
N HIS A 43 -4.62 -6.65 6.15
CA HIS A 43 -5.84 -6.98 6.90
C HIS A 43 -6.99 -7.53 6.04
N TRP A 44 -6.94 -7.36 4.72
CA TRP A 44 -7.89 -7.96 3.76
C TRP A 44 -7.56 -9.42 3.41
N LEU A 45 -6.39 -9.94 3.79
CA LEU A 45 -5.98 -11.33 3.55
C LEU A 45 -6.27 -12.18 4.79
N THR A 46 -7.54 -12.54 4.98
CA THR A 46 -8.00 -13.29 6.17
C THR A 46 -7.32 -14.66 6.30
N ALA A 47 -7.17 -15.40 5.20
CA ALA A 47 -6.60 -16.75 5.21
C ALA A 47 -5.09 -16.75 5.49
N GLU A 48 -4.41 -15.65 5.16
CA GLU A 48 -2.97 -15.48 5.28
C GLU A 48 -2.56 -14.72 6.53
N GLN A 49 -3.49 -14.40 7.44
CA GLN A 49 -3.08 -13.74 8.69
C GLN A 49 -2.00 -14.58 9.41
N PRO A 50 -0.94 -13.94 9.95
CA PRO A 50 -0.80 -12.50 10.18
C PRO A 50 0.08 -11.78 9.13
N TRP A 51 -0.16 -11.96 7.84
CA TRP A 51 0.68 -11.33 6.80
C TRP A 51 0.65 -9.79 6.80
N VAL A 52 1.77 -9.22 6.35
CA VAL A 52 1.91 -7.79 6.05
C VAL A 52 1.86 -7.53 4.56
N THR A 53 1.53 -6.30 4.19
CA THR A 53 1.63 -5.82 2.82
C THR A 53 2.88 -4.98 2.64
N ASN A 54 3.35 -4.94 1.41
CA ASN A 54 4.47 -4.14 0.95
C ASN A 54 4.03 -2.82 0.30
N CYS A 55 2.72 -2.54 0.24
CA CYS A 55 2.21 -1.34 -0.42
C CYS A 55 2.59 -0.04 0.30
N MET A 56 3.04 -0.15 1.55
CA MET A 56 3.73 0.89 2.29
C MET A 56 4.77 0.24 3.18
N MET A 57 5.94 0.86 3.32
CA MET A 57 7.00 0.38 4.22
C MET A 57 7.76 1.56 4.82
N VAL A 58 8.27 1.42 6.03
CA VAL A 58 9.31 2.31 6.58
C VAL A 58 10.54 1.44 6.78
N LEU A 59 11.66 1.78 6.14
CA LEU A 59 12.83 0.91 6.16
C LEU A 59 14.13 1.69 6.24
N THR A 60 15.12 1.05 6.84
CA THR A 60 16.52 1.45 6.80
C THR A 60 17.19 0.66 5.67
N PRO A 61 17.62 1.31 4.58
CA PRO A 61 18.25 0.62 3.45
C PRO A 61 19.55 -0.08 3.87
N LEU A 62 19.75 -1.31 3.40
CA LEU A 62 20.96 -2.10 3.66
C LEU A 62 21.25 -2.99 2.45
N GLU A 63 22.45 -2.84 1.86
CA GLU A 63 22.86 -3.60 0.69
C GLU A 63 22.80 -5.12 0.93
N ALA A 64 23.18 -5.56 2.14
CA ALA A 64 23.10 -6.96 2.55
C ALA A 64 21.68 -7.53 2.48
N THR A 65 20.64 -6.71 2.69
CA THR A 65 19.25 -7.14 2.57
C THR A 65 18.90 -7.47 1.12
N LEU A 66 19.33 -6.67 0.15
CA LEU A 66 19.10 -6.99 -1.27
C LEU A 66 19.86 -8.26 -1.69
N LEU A 67 21.09 -8.46 -1.18
CA LEU A 67 21.85 -9.68 -1.42
C LEU A 67 21.15 -10.91 -0.82
N GLU A 68 20.64 -10.81 0.41
CA GLU A 68 19.85 -11.86 1.06
C GLU A 68 18.62 -12.22 0.22
N ILE A 69 17.85 -11.22 -0.25
CA ILE A 69 16.70 -11.44 -1.15
C ILE A 69 17.10 -12.19 -2.41
N LYS A 70 18.24 -11.82 -3.03
CA LYS A 70 18.74 -12.47 -4.25
C LYS A 70 19.20 -13.90 -4.00
N ASN A 71 19.80 -14.18 -2.85
CA ASN A 71 20.27 -15.52 -2.49
C ASN A 71 19.11 -16.45 -2.10
N GLU A 72 18.13 -15.91 -1.38
CA GLU A 72 16.89 -16.59 -0.99
C GLU A 72 15.87 -16.65 -2.13
N PHE A 73 16.21 -16.09 -3.30
CA PHE A 73 15.46 -16.22 -4.54
C PHE A 73 15.53 -17.66 -5.07
N THR A 74 14.91 -18.58 -4.32
CA THR A 74 14.72 -19.97 -4.70
C THR A 74 13.57 -20.09 -5.71
N ASP A 75 13.46 -21.25 -6.37
CA ASP A 75 12.35 -21.57 -7.27
C ASP A 75 10.95 -21.45 -6.62
N ARG A 76 10.89 -21.39 -5.28
CA ARG A 76 9.65 -21.19 -4.50
C ARG A 76 9.03 -19.81 -4.74
N VAL A 77 9.83 -18.78 -5.02
CA VAL A 77 9.34 -17.39 -5.18
C VAL A 77 9.05 -17.06 -6.66
N LYS A 78 9.63 -17.80 -7.61
CA LYS A 78 9.47 -17.60 -9.07
C LYS A 78 8.04 -17.81 -9.58
N LYS A 79 7.16 -18.51 -8.86
CA LYS A 79 5.84 -18.92 -9.38
C LYS A 79 4.72 -17.87 -9.26
N LYS A 80 4.92 -16.72 -8.62
CA LYS A 80 3.86 -15.70 -8.44
C LYS A 80 4.38 -14.28 -8.67
N ASN A 81 4.24 -13.78 -9.91
CA ASN A 81 4.78 -12.48 -10.33
C ASN A 81 4.14 -11.24 -9.67
N SER A 82 2.84 -11.26 -9.31
CA SER A 82 2.16 -10.09 -8.75
C SER A 82 2.23 -9.97 -7.22
N ALA A 83 2.35 -11.09 -6.50
CA ALA A 83 2.46 -11.14 -5.04
C ALA A 83 3.91 -11.30 -4.55
N PHE A 84 4.87 -11.22 -5.47
CA PHE A 84 6.29 -11.49 -5.23
C PHE A 84 6.85 -10.68 -4.05
N GLY A 85 6.61 -9.37 -4.01
CA GLY A 85 7.11 -8.51 -2.93
C GLY A 85 6.55 -8.87 -1.55
N MET A 86 5.25 -9.12 -1.45
CA MET A 86 4.62 -9.57 -0.20
C MET A 86 5.14 -10.93 0.25
N HIS A 87 5.32 -11.88 -0.67
CA HIS A 87 5.88 -13.19 -0.33
C HIS A 87 7.29 -13.06 0.23
N VAL A 88 8.17 -12.30 -0.42
CA VAL A 88 9.54 -12.11 0.06
C VAL A 88 9.56 -11.57 1.48
N ILE A 89 8.81 -10.50 1.74
CA ILE A 89 8.79 -9.88 3.08
C ILE A 89 8.21 -10.83 4.13
N ASN A 90 7.10 -11.52 3.83
CA ASN A 90 6.46 -12.41 4.79
C ASN A 90 7.20 -13.74 5.01
N TYR A 91 7.99 -14.21 4.05
CA TYR A 91 8.78 -15.44 4.23
C TYR A 91 10.15 -15.16 4.85
N LEU A 92 10.85 -14.10 4.44
CA LEU A 92 12.21 -13.83 4.91
C LEU A 92 12.24 -12.98 6.19
N TYR A 93 11.30 -12.05 6.33
CA TYR A 93 11.41 -10.98 7.32
C TYR A 93 10.35 -10.98 8.41
N ARG A 94 9.43 -11.95 8.40
CA ARG A 94 8.33 -12.03 9.37
C ARG A 94 8.75 -11.89 10.83
N ASN A 95 9.90 -12.43 11.19
CA ASN A 95 10.42 -12.43 12.57
C ASN A 95 11.48 -11.34 12.83
N ARG A 96 11.79 -10.51 11.83
CA ARG A 96 12.81 -9.46 11.91
C ARG A 96 12.22 -8.06 11.75
N MET A 97 11.00 -7.94 11.23
CA MET A 97 10.33 -6.67 10.98
C MET A 97 9.43 -6.26 12.15
N SER A 98 9.11 -4.98 12.24
CA SER A 98 8.06 -4.45 13.08
C SER A 98 6.80 -4.16 12.26
N ILE A 99 5.67 -3.99 12.93
CA ILE A 99 4.36 -3.80 12.30
C ILE A 99 3.88 -2.38 12.56
N LEU A 100 3.49 -1.67 11.50
CA LEU A 100 2.87 -0.36 11.65
C LEU A 100 1.53 -0.47 12.39
N PRO A 101 1.12 0.56 13.13
CA PRO A 101 -0.19 0.58 13.80
C PRO A 101 -1.32 0.17 12.84
N PHE A 102 -2.28 -0.59 13.36
CA PHE A 102 -3.44 -0.99 12.56
C PHE A 102 -4.13 0.23 11.97
N GLY A 103 -4.55 0.12 10.72
CA GLY A 103 -5.24 1.21 10.04
C GLY A 103 -4.36 2.30 9.46
N THR A 104 -3.03 2.18 9.55
CA THR A 104 -2.10 3.10 8.86
C THR A 104 -2.44 3.22 7.37
N ILE A 105 -2.91 2.12 6.76
CA ILE A 105 -3.43 2.09 5.41
C ILE A 105 -4.84 1.46 5.40
N ILE A 106 -5.62 1.82 4.38
CA ILE A 106 -6.89 1.16 4.06
C ILE A 106 -7.01 0.94 2.55
N LEU A 107 -7.81 -0.03 2.13
CA LEU A 107 -8.22 -0.16 0.73
C LEU A 107 -9.31 0.86 0.41
N ASN A 108 -9.32 1.39 -0.81
CA ASN A 108 -10.40 2.28 -1.25
C ASN A 108 -11.78 1.60 -1.21
N GLY A 109 -11.84 0.28 -1.40
CA GLY A 109 -13.07 -0.50 -1.26
C GLY A 109 -13.71 -0.44 0.15
N HIS A 110 -12.94 -0.12 1.20
CA HIS A 110 -13.45 0.09 2.57
C HIS A 110 -14.27 1.39 2.71
N LEU A 111 -14.29 2.25 1.70
CA LEU A 111 -15.03 3.52 1.71
C LEU A 111 -16.38 3.43 0.97
N ARG A 112 -16.80 2.23 0.53
CA ARG A 112 -18.04 1.98 -0.23
C ARG A 112 -19.09 1.16 0.53
N GLY A 113 -18.90 0.95 1.83
CA GLY A 113 -19.75 0.10 2.66
C GLY A 113 -19.07 -0.17 4.00
N ASN A 114 -19.65 -1.01 4.86
CA ASN A 114 -19.09 -1.29 6.17
C ASN A 114 -17.70 -1.94 6.04
N PRO A 115 -16.61 -1.34 6.58
CA PRO A 115 -15.24 -1.85 6.38
C PRO A 115 -15.05 -3.30 6.83
N THR A 116 -15.82 -3.73 7.83
CA THR A 116 -15.76 -5.09 8.38
C THR A 116 -16.30 -6.15 7.42
N ASP A 117 -17.12 -5.77 6.43
CA ASP A 117 -17.68 -6.71 5.44
C ASP A 117 -16.61 -7.22 4.47
N LYS A 118 -15.55 -6.42 4.26
CA LYS A 118 -14.45 -6.72 3.34
C LYS A 118 -13.14 -7.06 4.04
N SER A 119 -13.05 -6.87 5.36
CA SER A 119 -11.89 -7.22 6.16
C SER A 119 -12.29 -7.63 7.57
N SER A 120 -12.03 -8.90 7.91
CA SER A 120 -12.27 -9.43 9.27
C SER A 120 -11.25 -8.93 10.31
N HIS A 121 -10.22 -8.19 9.90
CA HIS A 121 -9.08 -7.82 10.75
C HIS A 121 -8.79 -6.32 10.79
N ILE A 122 -9.61 -5.49 10.15
CA ILE A 122 -9.54 -4.04 10.38
C ILE A 122 -10.22 -3.74 11.73
N PRO A 123 -9.58 -3.00 12.65
CA PRO A 123 -10.15 -2.77 13.97
C PRO A 123 -11.32 -1.77 13.98
N TYR A 124 -11.59 -1.10 12.84
CA TYR A 124 -12.58 -0.05 12.75
C TYR A 124 -13.95 -0.60 12.39
N LYS A 125 -14.95 -0.19 13.19
CA LYS A 125 -16.35 -0.59 13.03
C LYS A 125 -17.14 0.32 12.09
N THR A 126 -16.58 1.48 11.72
CA THR A 126 -17.22 2.49 10.87
C THR A 126 -16.27 2.97 9.77
N ILE A 127 -16.82 3.47 8.67
CA ILE A 127 -16.04 4.05 7.58
C ILE A 127 -15.31 5.31 8.08
N GLU A 128 -15.96 6.09 8.93
CA GLU A 128 -15.45 7.33 9.50
C GLU A 128 -14.22 7.08 10.36
N ASP A 129 -14.21 6.03 11.18
CA ASP A 129 -13.05 5.66 11.98
C ASP A 129 -11.89 5.22 11.09
N ALA A 130 -12.16 4.38 10.09
CA ALA A 130 -11.14 3.95 9.13
C ALA A 130 -10.53 5.14 8.37
N ALA A 131 -11.38 6.04 7.86
CA ALA A 131 -10.96 7.25 7.18
C ALA A 131 -10.20 8.22 8.10
N ARG A 132 -10.53 8.25 9.39
CA ARG A 132 -9.86 9.10 10.40
C ARG A 132 -8.57 8.49 10.94
N SER A 133 -8.26 7.23 10.69
CA SER A 133 -6.97 6.67 11.12
C SER A 133 -5.97 6.51 9.98
N ALA A 134 -6.45 6.36 8.74
CA ALA A 134 -5.59 6.11 7.59
C ALA A 134 -4.65 7.28 7.24
N TYR A 135 -3.39 6.93 6.97
CA TYR A 135 -2.38 7.80 6.37
C TYR A 135 -2.39 7.72 4.85
N ALA A 136 -2.77 6.58 4.30
CA ALA A 136 -2.94 6.41 2.86
C ALA A 136 -4.04 5.43 2.50
N VAL A 137 -4.55 5.57 1.29
CA VAL A 137 -5.49 4.65 0.67
C VAL A 137 -4.80 3.87 -0.45
N HIS A 138 -4.93 2.55 -0.44
CA HIS A 138 -4.50 1.69 -1.54
C HIS A 138 -5.63 1.52 -2.55
N PHE A 139 -5.40 1.84 -3.82
CA PHE A 139 -6.39 1.58 -4.87
C PHE A 139 -6.40 0.09 -5.24
N SER A 140 -7.45 -0.62 -4.84
CA SER A 140 -7.67 -2.03 -5.19
C SER A 140 -8.96 -2.27 -5.97
N GLU A 141 -9.87 -1.30 -6.00
CA GLU A 141 -11.22 -1.43 -6.56
C GLU A 141 -11.56 -0.22 -7.47
N GLN A 142 -12.25 -0.46 -8.57
CA GLN A 142 -12.77 0.58 -9.46
C GLN A 142 -14.17 1.05 -9.00
N PRO A 143 -14.67 2.21 -9.48
CA PRO A 143 -16.00 2.71 -9.14
C PRO A 143 -17.17 1.77 -9.46
N ASN A 144 -16.97 0.82 -10.38
CA ASN A 144 -17.96 -0.22 -10.70
C ASN A 144 -17.90 -1.44 -9.75
N GLY A 145 -17.06 -1.42 -8.72
CA GLY A 145 -16.89 -2.51 -7.75
C GLY A 145 -15.95 -3.64 -8.20
N GLN A 146 -15.41 -3.58 -9.43
CA GLN A 146 -14.44 -4.57 -9.91
C GLN A 146 -13.04 -4.29 -9.38
N PHE A 147 -12.22 -5.33 -9.24
CA PHE A 147 -10.80 -5.15 -8.95
C PHE A 147 -10.14 -4.30 -10.05
N GLY A 148 -9.34 -3.32 -9.66
CA GLY A 148 -8.60 -2.52 -10.63
C GLY A 148 -8.01 -1.24 -10.06
N LYS A 149 -7.35 -0.51 -10.96
CA LYS A 149 -6.50 0.65 -10.64
C LYS A 149 -7.08 1.90 -11.30
N PRO A 150 -6.80 3.09 -10.74
CA PRO A 150 -7.46 4.32 -11.18
C PRO A 150 -7.17 4.68 -12.64
N TRP A 151 -5.98 4.34 -13.15
CA TRP A 151 -5.59 4.59 -14.55
C TRP A 151 -6.33 3.73 -15.59
N TYR A 152 -7.08 2.71 -15.18
CA TYR A 152 -7.92 1.92 -16.10
C TYR A 152 -9.34 2.48 -16.27
N ILE A 153 -9.68 3.54 -15.55
CA ILE A 153 -11.03 4.14 -15.57
C ILE A 153 -11.09 5.18 -16.70
N ALA A 154 -11.52 4.74 -17.89
CA ALA A 154 -11.49 5.56 -19.10
C ALA A 154 -12.41 6.80 -19.02
N ASP A 155 -13.61 6.65 -18.46
CA ASP A 155 -14.57 7.75 -18.32
C ASP A 155 -14.22 8.73 -17.18
N ARG A 156 -13.28 8.34 -16.30
CA ARG A 156 -12.84 9.09 -15.12
C ARG A 156 -13.99 9.56 -14.23
N THR A 157 -15.04 8.75 -14.14
CA THR A 157 -16.20 9.06 -13.32
C THR A 157 -16.36 8.08 -12.17
N VAL A 158 -16.84 8.60 -11.03
CA VAL A 158 -17.17 7.80 -9.86
C VAL A 158 -18.70 7.67 -9.77
N HIS A 159 -19.21 6.47 -10.04
CA HIS A 159 -20.63 6.15 -9.96
C HIS A 159 -21.02 5.53 -8.61
N GLY A 160 -22.27 5.75 -8.18
CA GLY A 160 -22.88 5.12 -7.01
C GLY A 160 -22.70 5.86 -5.68
N GLU A 161 -23.38 5.38 -4.64
CA GLU A 161 -23.23 5.89 -3.27
C GLU A 161 -21.93 5.38 -2.64
N ALA A 162 -21.12 6.31 -2.12
CA ALA A 162 -19.89 6.01 -1.40
C ALA A 162 -19.62 7.13 -0.38
N HIS A 163 -18.77 6.83 0.61
CA HIS A 163 -18.33 7.85 1.56
C HIS A 163 -17.63 9.01 0.81
N PRO A 164 -17.81 10.29 1.21
CA PRO A 164 -17.27 11.44 0.49
C PRO A 164 -15.76 11.37 0.21
N LEU A 165 -14.99 10.74 1.10
CA LEU A 165 -13.56 10.50 0.90
C LEU A 165 -13.28 9.67 -0.36
N TYR A 166 -14.08 8.65 -0.65
CA TYR A 166 -13.90 7.78 -1.82
C TYR A 166 -13.96 8.58 -3.12
N ARG A 167 -14.99 9.42 -3.27
CA ARG A 167 -15.12 10.28 -4.44
C ARG A 167 -13.99 11.30 -4.51
N ARG A 168 -13.66 11.92 -3.38
CA ARG A 168 -12.59 12.92 -3.30
C ARG A 168 -11.22 12.37 -3.74
N ILE A 169 -10.84 11.17 -3.34
CA ILE A 169 -9.54 10.59 -3.71
C ILE A 169 -9.45 10.31 -5.22
N PHE A 170 -10.52 9.83 -5.85
CA PHE A 170 -10.56 9.61 -7.30
C PHE A 170 -10.55 10.93 -8.07
N ASP A 171 -11.41 11.88 -7.69
CA ASP A 171 -11.46 13.21 -8.34
C ASP A 171 -10.11 13.92 -8.26
N ASN A 172 -9.44 13.87 -7.10
CA ASN A 172 -8.10 14.41 -6.92
C ASN A 172 -7.06 13.69 -7.76
N TRP A 173 -7.13 12.35 -7.82
CA TRP A 173 -6.20 11.56 -8.63
C TRP A 173 -6.34 11.90 -10.11
N PHE A 174 -7.56 11.94 -10.65
CA PHE A 174 -7.82 12.30 -12.05
C PHE A 174 -7.34 13.71 -12.38
N ARG A 175 -7.66 14.70 -11.52
CA ARG A 175 -7.14 16.06 -11.66
C ARG A 175 -5.62 16.11 -11.62
N GLY A 176 -5.01 15.33 -10.74
CA GLY A 176 -3.55 15.25 -10.61
C GLY A 176 -2.89 14.71 -11.86
N VAL A 177 -3.49 13.69 -12.50
CA VAL A 177 -3.02 13.18 -13.80
C VAL A 177 -3.07 14.29 -14.85
N ASP A 178 -4.19 15.01 -14.96
CA ASP A 178 -4.32 16.09 -15.95
C ASP A 178 -3.36 17.25 -15.70
N GLN A 179 -3.10 17.57 -14.43
CA GLN A 179 -2.29 18.71 -14.06
C GLN A 179 -0.79 18.43 -14.11
N TYR A 180 -0.36 17.22 -13.72
CA TYR A 180 1.05 16.93 -13.45
C TYR A 180 1.63 15.81 -14.33
N CYS A 181 0.79 14.95 -14.91
CA CYS A 181 1.25 13.87 -15.79
C CYS A 181 1.05 14.27 -17.24
N VAL A 182 1.89 15.21 -17.72
CA VAL A 182 1.94 15.53 -19.15
C VAL A 182 2.52 14.33 -19.89
N ASN A 183 1.82 13.83 -20.92
CA ASN A 183 2.45 12.92 -21.88
C ASN A 183 3.64 13.68 -22.48
N PRO A 184 4.89 13.18 -22.39
CA PRO A 184 5.93 13.70 -23.26
C PRO A 184 5.41 13.51 -24.69
N GLU A 185 5.45 14.57 -25.50
CA GLU A 185 5.07 14.46 -26.91
C GLU A 185 5.80 13.26 -27.54
N PRO A 186 5.16 12.52 -28.46
CA PRO A 186 5.85 11.45 -29.17
C PRO A 186 7.02 12.07 -29.94
N ASN A 187 8.25 11.76 -29.50
CA ASN A 187 9.48 12.01 -30.27
C ASN A 187 9.44 11.25 -31.60
#